data_AF-A0ABD1PUR3-F1
#
_entry.id   AF-A0ABD1PUR3-F1
#
_cell.length_a   1.000
_cell.length_b   1.000
_cell.length_c   1.000
_cell.angle_alpha   90.00
_cell.angle_beta   90.00
_cell.angle_gamma   90.00
#
_symmetry.space_group_name_H-M   'P 1'
#
loop_
_entity.id
_entity.type
_entity.pdbx_description
1 polymer ?
#
loop_
_entity_poly.entity_id
_entity_poly.type
_entity_poly.pdbx_seq_one_letter_code
_entity_poly.pdbx_strand_id
1 'polypeptide(L)'
;MSDLPTEEFLKVFDDYNEEESYGEVNKIIGSRALQNGSGIEYLIEWKDEHVSIWVSSDYIAKDVISEYEAHWWKAVKKAEETDLQEVIKSDDERDIDAVDQVGRTALLFISRLGSE
;
A
#
# COMPACT_ATOMS: atom_id res chain seq x y z
N MET A 1 5.70 -13.72 -48.48
CA MET A 1 6.90 -13.37 -47.72
C MET A 1 6.39 -12.51 -46.57
N SER A 2 6.25 -13.10 -45.41
CA SER A 2 5.69 -12.49 -44.19
C SER A 2 6.67 -11.44 -43.65
N ASP A 3 6.20 -10.21 -43.48
CA ASP A 3 6.95 -9.14 -42.82
C ASP A 3 7.34 -9.59 -41.41
N LEU A 4 8.64 -9.77 -41.19
CA LEU A 4 9.18 -9.93 -39.85
C LEU A 4 9.07 -8.57 -39.15
N PRO A 5 8.63 -8.52 -37.88
CA PRO A 5 8.59 -7.27 -37.14
C PRO A 5 10.02 -6.72 -37.03
N THR A 6 10.18 -5.45 -37.40
CA THR A 6 11.44 -4.70 -37.34
C THR A 6 12.00 -4.75 -35.92
N GLU A 7 13.32 -4.83 -35.79
CA GLU A 7 14.09 -4.82 -34.52
C GLU A 7 13.64 -3.77 -33.49
N GLU A 8 12.99 -2.67 -33.92
CA GLU A 8 12.38 -1.69 -33.02
C GLU A 8 11.25 -2.26 -32.13
N PHE A 9 10.53 -3.28 -32.59
CA PHE A 9 9.42 -3.88 -31.83
C PHE A 9 9.91 -4.75 -30.65
N LEU A 10 11.17 -5.19 -30.67
CA LEU A 10 11.78 -5.98 -29.60
C LEU A 10 12.32 -5.11 -28.46
N LYS A 11 12.44 -3.79 -28.66
CA LYS A 11 13.01 -2.87 -27.66
C LYS A 11 12.06 -2.47 -26.53
N VAL A 12 10.80 -2.90 -26.57
CA VAL A 12 9.75 -2.46 -25.63
C VAL A 12 9.64 -3.36 -24.39
N PHE A 13 10.33 -4.50 -24.34
CA PHE A 13 10.22 -5.47 -23.24
C PHE A 13 11.51 -5.70 -22.42
N ASP A 14 12.57 -4.92 -22.67
CA ASP A 14 13.85 -5.01 -21.94
C ASP A 14 14.09 -3.77 -21.06
N ASP A 15 13.12 -3.45 -20.19
CA ASP A 15 13.41 -2.63 -19.00
C ASP A 15 13.43 -3.52 -17.74
N TYR A 16 13.92 -4.75 -17.89
CA TYR A 16 14.41 -5.53 -16.76
C TYR A 16 15.77 -4.97 -16.38
N ASN A 17 15.77 -4.01 -15.48
CA ASN A 17 16.98 -3.43 -14.93
C ASN A 17 17.59 -4.44 -13.94
N GLU A 18 18.59 -5.22 -14.37
CA GLU A 18 19.27 -6.23 -13.53
C GLU A 18 19.94 -5.63 -12.28
N GLU A 19 20.05 -4.30 -12.18
CA GLU A 19 20.51 -3.57 -10.99
C GLU A 19 19.40 -3.37 -9.93
N GLU A 20 18.13 -3.66 -10.23
CA GLU A 20 17.05 -3.70 -9.23
C GLU A 20 17.13 -4.99 -8.41
N SER A 21 18.15 -5.07 -7.56
CA SER A 21 18.12 -6.00 -6.43
C SER A 21 16.93 -5.60 -5.56
N TYR A 22 15.84 -6.37 -5.63
CA TYR A 22 14.68 -6.21 -4.74
C TYR A 22 15.18 -6.21 -3.29
N GLY A 23 15.31 -5.01 -2.71
CA GLY A 23 15.84 -4.79 -1.37
C GLY A 23 14.97 -5.50 -0.33
N GLU A 24 15.57 -5.88 0.80
CA GLU A 24 14.78 -6.45 1.89
C GLU A 24 13.93 -5.33 2.52
N VAL A 25 12.61 -5.56 2.61
CA VAL A 25 11.67 -4.64 3.25
C VAL A 25 12.07 -4.43 4.71
N ASN A 26 12.25 -3.18 5.14
CA ASN A 26 12.42 -2.85 6.55
C ASN A 26 11.06 -2.72 7.24
N LYS A 27 10.25 -1.76 6.77
CA LYS A 27 8.89 -1.50 7.25
C LYS A 27 8.08 -0.70 6.24
N ILE A 28 6.76 -0.72 6.40
CA ILE A 28 5.85 0.22 5.73
C ILE A 28 5.84 1.53 6.52
N ILE A 29 5.99 2.66 5.83
CA ILE A 29 5.99 4.01 6.41
C ILE A 29 4.88 4.90 5.85
N GLY A 30 4.00 4.36 5.02
CA GLY A 30 2.86 5.09 4.45
C GLY A 30 1.94 4.19 3.65
N SER A 31 0.72 4.65 3.42
CA SER A 31 -0.27 3.97 2.59
C SER A 31 -1.07 5.00 1.80
N ARG A 32 -1.55 4.62 0.62
CA ARG A 32 -2.45 5.46 -0.18
C ARG A 32 -3.42 4.60 -0.99
N ALA A 33 -4.68 5.02 -1.06
CA ALA A 33 -5.64 4.40 -1.96
C ALA A 33 -5.35 4.79 -3.42
N LEU A 34 -5.44 3.81 -4.33
CA LEU A 34 -5.36 4.07 -5.76
C LEU A 34 -6.62 4.82 -6.24
N GLN A 35 -6.45 5.67 -7.25
CA GLN A 35 -7.59 6.31 -7.91
C GLN A 35 -8.56 5.24 -8.43
N ASN A 36 -9.86 5.46 -8.17
CA ASN A 36 -10.97 4.56 -8.46
C ASN A 36 -11.13 3.36 -7.51
N GLY A 37 -10.40 3.31 -6.39
CA GLY A 37 -10.56 2.26 -5.37
C GLY A 37 -10.09 0.88 -5.83
N SER A 38 -9.20 0.82 -6.81
CA SER A 38 -8.70 -0.43 -7.40
C SER A 38 -7.69 -1.17 -6.51
N GLY A 39 -7.25 -0.58 -5.40
CA GLY A 39 -6.26 -1.17 -4.49
C GLY A 39 -5.56 -0.12 -3.63
N ILE A 40 -4.49 -0.55 -2.97
CA ILE A 40 -3.66 0.27 -2.09
C ILE A 40 -2.21 0.12 -2.51
N GLU A 41 -1.48 1.22 -2.42
CA GLU A 41 -0.02 1.20 -2.46
C GLU A 41 0.53 1.55 -1.08
N TYR A 42 1.68 0.96 -0.77
CA TYR A 42 2.40 1.17 0.48
C TYR A 42 3.76 1.80 0.19
N LEU A 43 4.15 2.79 0.99
CA LEU A 43 5.48 3.38 0.94
C LEU A 43 6.42 2.50 1.73
N ILE A 44 7.39 1.89 1.04
CA ILE A 44 8.32 0.93 1.62
C ILE A 44 9.62 1.62 1.99
N GLU A 45 10.01 1.51 3.26
CA GLU A 45 11.38 1.78 3.69
C GLU A 45 12.21 0.49 3.54
N TRP A 46 13.34 0.59 2.86
CA TRP A 46 14.24 -0.52 2.60
C TRP A 46 15.33 -0.63 3.66
N LYS A 47 15.85 -1.84 3.90
CA LYS A 47 16.95 -2.03 4.86
C LYS A 47 18.29 -1.50 4.36
N ASP A 48 18.44 -1.37 3.05
CA ASP A 48 19.70 -1.13 2.36
C ASP A 48 19.81 0.29 1.80
N GLU A 49 19.61 1.32 2.63
CA GLU A 49 19.75 2.77 2.32
C GLU A 49 19.12 3.29 1.00
N HIS A 50 18.33 2.46 0.31
CA HIS A 50 17.61 2.83 -0.90
C HIS A 50 16.49 3.81 -0.56
N VAL A 51 16.15 4.62 -1.56
CA VAL A 51 15.06 5.58 -1.46
C VAL A 51 13.73 4.84 -1.28
N SER A 52 12.91 5.30 -0.35
CA SER A 52 11.57 4.75 -0.14
C SER A 52 10.69 4.97 -1.37
N ILE A 53 10.03 3.91 -1.85
CA ILE A 53 9.15 3.95 -3.03
C ILE A 53 7.77 3.37 -2.73
N TRP A 54 6.78 3.84 -3.48
CA TRP A 54 5.41 3.32 -3.43
C TRP A 54 5.33 2.01 -4.20
N VAL A 55 4.89 0.95 -3.53
CA VAL A 55 4.78 -0.40 -4.08
C VAL A 55 3.34 -0.89 -3.93
N SER A 56 2.78 -1.51 -4.97
CA SER A 56 1.44 -2.12 -4.91
C SER A 56 1.39 -3.22 -3.86
N SER A 57 0.25 -3.33 -3.17
CA SER A 57 -0.03 -4.37 -2.19
C SER A 57 0.22 -5.79 -2.71
N ASP A 58 0.08 -6.01 -4.01
CA ASP A 58 0.27 -7.32 -4.65
C ASP A 58 1.73 -7.80 -4.64
N TYR A 59 2.69 -6.88 -4.48
CA TYR A 59 4.13 -7.18 -4.46
C TYR A 59 4.72 -7.20 -3.05
N ILE A 60 3.90 -7.03 -2.01
CA ILE A 60 4.35 -7.02 -0.62
C ILE A 60 3.79 -8.24 0.10
N ALA A 61 4.59 -8.82 1.01
CA ALA A 61 4.16 -9.95 1.79
C ALA A 61 2.94 -9.58 2.69
N LYS A 62 1.96 -10.49 2.72
CA LYS A 62 0.66 -10.24 3.38
C LYS A 62 0.77 -10.04 4.89
N ASP A 63 1.73 -10.69 5.52
CA ASP A 63 2.04 -10.56 6.94
C ASP A 63 2.56 -9.15 7.26
N VAL A 64 3.46 -8.60 6.43
CA VAL A 64 3.96 -7.22 6.56
C VAL A 64 2.82 -6.20 6.45
N ILE A 65 1.96 -6.35 5.43
CA ILE A 65 0.76 -5.50 5.29
C ILE A 65 -0.14 -5.64 6.51
N SER A 66 -0.39 -6.87 6.95
CA SER A 66 -1.29 -7.13 8.07
C SER A 66 -0.78 -6.52 9.37
N GLU A 67 0.53 -6.54 9.62
CA GLU A 67 1.14 -5.91 10.79
C GLU A 67 0.94 -4.39 10.78
N TYR A 68 1.21 -3.74 9.64
CA TYR A 68 1.01 -2.30 9.46
C TYR A 68 -0.46 -1.88 9.60
N GLU A 69 -1.38 -2.65 9.03
CA GLU A 69 -2.82 -2.37 9.04
C GLU A 69 -3.51 -2.73 10.37
N ALA A 70 -2.95 -3.68 11.14
CA ALA A 70 -3.58 -4.18 12.36
C ALA A 70 -3.83 -3.07 13.39
N HIS A 71 -2.89 -2.13 13.55
CA HIS A 71 -3.04 -1.04 14.52
C HIS A 71 -4.20 -0.11 14.15
N TRP A 72 -4.29 0.27 12.88
CA TRP A 72 -5.38 1.09 12.33
C TRP A 72 -6.73 0.42 12.50
N TRP A 73 -6.90 -0.81 11.99
CA TRP A 73 -8.20 -1.48 12.06
C TRP A 73 -8.60 -1.84 13.48
N LYS A 74 -7.66 -2.02 14.39
CA LYS A 74 -7.96 -2.19 15.82
C LYS A 74 -8.54 -0.91 16.42
N ALA A 75 -7.95 0.25 16.15
CA ALA A 75 -8.48 1.55 16.59
C ALA A 75 -9.87 1.83 15.99
N VAL A 76 -10.04 1.60 14.68
CA VAL A 76 -11.32 1.76 13.96
C VAL A 76 -12.41 0.86 14.55
N LYS A 77 -12.09 -0.40 14.88
CA LYS A 77 -13.05 -1.34 15.48
C LYS A 77 -13.44 -0.99 16.91
N LYS A 78 -12.52 -0.38 17.68
CA LYS A 78 -12.81 0.12 19.03
C LYS A 78 -13.67 1.38 18.98
N ALA A 79 -13.55 2.17 17.91
CA ALA A 79 -14.30 3.40 17.68
C ALA A 79 -14.19 4.43 18.83
N GLU A 80 -13.10 4.36 19.59
CA GLU A 80 -12.78 5.36 20.61
C GLU A 80 -11.94 6.48 20.01
N GLU A 81 -12.32 7.72 20.32
CA GLU A 81 -11.69 8.92 19.78
C GLU A 81 -10.20 8.98 20.09
N THR A 82 -9.78 8.58 21.29
CA THR A 82 -8.38 8.63 21.71
C THR A 82 -7.48 7.71 20.89
N ASP A 83 -7.95 6.48 20.62
CA ASP A 83 -7.20 5.51 19.82
C ASP A 83 -7.07 5.97 18.37
N LEU A 84 -8.17 6.52 17.81
CA LEU A 84 -8.16 7.08 16.46
C LEU A 84 -7.23 8.29 16.36
N GLN A 85 -7.25 9.19 17.34
CA GLN A 85 -6.33 10.33 17.36
C GLN A 85 -4.86 9.91 17.46
N GLU A 86 -4.55 8.84 18.20
CA GLU A 86 -3.19 8.33 18.31
C GLU A 86 -2.68 7.81 16.97
N VAL A 87 -3.51 7.01 16.26
CA VAL A 87 -3.14 6.46 14.95
C VAL A 87 -3.20 7.50 13.83
N ILE A 88 -4.01 8.56 13.93
CA ILE A 88 -4.01 9.66 12.94
C ILE A 88 -2.80 10.58 13.13
N LYS A 89 -2.28 10.70 14.36
CA LYS A 89 -1.11 11.54 14.68
C LYS A 89 0.21 10.77 14.57
N SER A 90 0.20 9.51 14.15
CA SER A 90 1.46 8.79 13.92
C SER A 90 2.26 9.46 12.80
N ASP A 91 3.57 9.29 12.87
CA ASP A 91 4.54 9.91 11.97
C ASP A 91 4.63 9.19 10.61
N ASP A 92 3.67 8.30 10.30
CA ASP A 92 3.61 7.61 9.01
C ASP A 92 2.74 8.40 8.00
N GLU A 93 3.05 8.27 6.72
CA GLU A 93 2.26 8.87 5.62
C GLU A 93 1.00 8.04 5.35
N ARG A 94 0.21 7.77 6.39
CA ARG A 94 -0.99 6.95 6.31
C ARG A 94 -2.15 7.71 5.68
N ASP A 95 -2.81 7.07 4.73
CA ASP A 95 -4.06 7.54 4.17
C ASP A 95 -5.24 7.18 5.10
N ILE A 96 -5.95 8.20 5.58
CA ILE A 96 -7.15 8.04 6.43
C ILE A 96 -8.29 7.36 5.64
N ASP A 97 -8.29 7.52 4.32
CA ASP A 97 -9.22 6.87 3.41
C ASP A 97 -8.69 5.51 2.91
N ALA A 98 -7.67 4.94 3.58
CA ALA A 98 -7.23 3.58 3.33
C ALA A 98 -8.40 2.59 3.42
N VAL A 99 -8.44 1.68 2.45
CA VAL A 99 -9.51 0.69 2.31
C VAL A 99 -9.10 -0.67 2.86
N ASP A 100 -10.06 -1.46 3.35
CA ASP A 100 -9.80 -2.87 3.66
C ASP A 100 -9.79 -3.74 2.39
N GLN A 101 -9.61 -5.06 2.57
CA GLN A 101 -9.63 -6.05 1.48
C GLN A 101 -10.93 -6.07 0.65
N VAL A 102 -12.00 -5.44 1.12
CA VAL A 102 -13.29 -5.34 0.42
C VAL A 102 -13.65 -3.91 0.02
N GLY A 103 -12.69 -2.98 0.08
CA GLY A 103 -12.86 -1.61 -0.40
C GLY A 103 -13.53 -0.65 0.59
N ARG A 104 -13.63 -0.99 1.88
CA ARG A 104 -14.27 -0.13 2.89
C ARG A 104 -13.25 0.77 3.57
N THR A 105 -13.55 2.05 3.69
CA THR A 105 -12.78 2.99 4.53
C THR A 105 -13.21 2.90 5.99
N ALA A 106 -12.39 3.48 6.89
CA ALA A 106 -12.72 3.60 8.31
C ALA A 106 -14.04 4.34 8.56
N LEU A 107 -14.33 5.38 7.76
CA LEU A 107 -15.57 6.14 7.88
C LEU A 107 -16.80 5.27 7.62
N LEU A 108 -16.77 4.43 6.58
CA LEU A 108 -17.86 3.49 6.31
C LEU A 108 -18.04 2.49 7.46
N PHE A 109 -16.94 2.05 8.07
CA PHE A 109 -16.99 1.10 9.18
C PHE A 109 -17.62 1.72 10.44
N ILE A 110 -17.14 2.88 10.87
CA ILE A 110 -17.58 3.53 12.11
C ILE A 110 -19.03 4.03 11.98
N SER A 111 -19.41 4.51 10.80
CA SER A 111 -20.78 4.95 10.52
C SER A 111 -21.81 3.84 10.73
N ARG A 112 -21.41 2.57 10.53
CA ARG A 112 -22.26 1.41 10.80
C ARG A 112 -22.43 1.13 12.30
N LEU A 113 -21.41 1.38 13.12
CA LEU A 113 -21.45 1.11 14.56
C LEU A 113 -22.37 2.07 15.33
N GLY A 114 -22.50 3.32 14.88
CA GLY A 114 -23.34 4.33 15.52
C GLY A 114 -24.82 4.33 15.11
N SER A 115 -25.27 3.34 14.32
CA SER A 115 -26.64 3.25 13.79
C SER A 115 -27.54 2.26 14.56
N GLU A 116 -27.08 1.73 15.70
CA GLU A 116 -27.89 0.91 16.62
C GLU A 116 -28.60 1.75 17.70
#